data_AF-A0AB35LHL3-F1
#
_entry.id   AF-A0AB35LHL3-F1
#
_cell.length_a   1.000
_cell.length_b   1.000
_cell.length_c   1.000
_cell.angle_alpha   90.00
_cell.angle_beta   90.00
_cell.angle_gamma   90.00
#
_symmetry.space_group_name_H-M   'P 1'
#
loop_
_entity.id
_entity.type
_entity.pdbx_description
1 polymer ?
#
loop_
_entity_poly.entity_id
_entity_poly.type
_entity_poly.pdbx_seq_one_letter_code
_entity_poly.pdbx_strand_id
1 'polypeptide(L)' 'MRLDYATDSDPQKRLPMKDASNKTIYSQLEIVDEQTGAAGTDIRVGIQSEHTIQIRSRIQGANADAGSYQGSAWLIATFD' A
#
# COMPACT_ATOMS: atom_id res chain seq x y z
N MET A 1 -7.45 11.08 -0.95
CA MET A 1 -7.34 9.75 -0.30
C MET A 1 -5.88 9.43 -0.13
N ARG A 2 -5.47 8.88 1.02
CA ARG A 2 -4.08 8.58 1.32
C ARG A 2 -3.93 7.23 2.01
N LEU A 3 -2.91 6.47 1.62
CA LEU A 3 -2.45 5.30 2.35
C LEU A 3 -1.49 5.73 3.44
N ASP A 4 -1.77 5.33 4.67
CA ASP A 4 -0.91 5.56 5.83
C ASP A 4 -0.49 4.24 6.46
N TYR A 5 0.80 4.06 6.68
CA TYR A 5 1.37 2.85 7.25
C TYR A 5 2.74 3.15 7.84
N ALA A 6 3.12 2.36 8.84
CA ALA A 6 4.46 2.45 9.42
C ALA A 6 5.52 2.09 8.37
N THR A 7 6.58 2.89 8.29
CA THR A 7 7.75 2.60 7.45
C THR A 7 8.96 2.35 8.33
N ASP A 8 9.98 1.70 7.79
CA ASP A 8 11.25 1.46 8.46
C ASP A 8 12.43 2.04 7.65
N SER A 9 13.61 1.45 7.79
CA SER A 9 14.81 1.83 7.05
C SER A 9 14.79 1.48 5.56
N ASP A 10 13.72 0.87 5.02
CA ASP A 10 13.57 0.65 3.58
C ASP A 10 13.70 1.98 2.82
N PRO A 11 14.68 2.11 1.90
CA PRO A 11 14.87 3.35 1.13
C PRO A 11 13.66 3.71 0.26
N GLN A 12 12.90 2.71 -0.17
CA GLN A 12 11.69 2.89 -0.98
C GLN A 12 10.44 3.17 -0.14
N LYS A 13 10.55 3.16 1.20
CA LYS A 13 9.46 3.44 2.14
C LYS A 13 8.20 2.60 1.86
N ARG A 14 8.41 1.34 1.48
CA ARG A 14 7.34 0.35 1.28
C ARG A 14 6.79 -0.14 2.62
N LEU A 15 5.63 -0.79 2.59
CA LEU A 15 5.04 -1.39 3.78
C LEU A 15 5.91 -2.58 4.24
N PRO A 16 6.52 -2.53 5.44
CA PRO A 16 7.16 -3.70 6.03
C PRO A 16 6.07 -4.71 6.42
N MET A 17 6.25 -5.96 6.00
CA MET A 17 5.46 -7.11 6.40
C MET A 17 6.34 -8.07 7.17
N LYS A 18 5.88 -8.50 8.35
CA LYS A 18 6.67 -9.32 9.28
C LYS A 18 6.07 -10.71 9.45
N ASP A 19 6.93 -11.70 9.61
CA ASP A 19 6.53 -13.04 10.05
C ASP A 19 6.59 -13.17 11.58
N ALA A 20 6.24 -14.34 12.10
CA ALA A 20 6.30 -14.65 13.53
C ALA A 20 7.72 -14.61 14.12
N SER A 21 8.77 -14.67 13.28
CA SER A 21 10.19 -14.61 13.67
C SER A 21 10.80 -13.22 13.45
N ASN A 22 9.98 -12.19 13.22
CA ASN A 22 10.41 -10.82 12.92
C ASN A 22 11.25 -10.64 11.64
N LYS A 23 11.23 -11.61 10.72
CA LYS A 23 11.79 -11.39 9.38
C LYS A 23 10.89 -10.42 8.63
N THR A 24 11.50 -9.50 7.89
CA THR A 24 10.76 -8.46 7.15
C THR A 24 10.86 -8.68 5.65
N ILE A 25 9.73 -8.65 4.97
CA ILE A 25 9.63 -8.42 3.53
C ILE A 25 8.89 -7.10 3.29
N TYR A 26 8.87 -6.62 2.05
CA TYR A 26 8.28 -5.34 1.72
C TYR A 26 7.19 -5.50 0.65
N SER A 27 6.04 -4.87 0.90
CA SER A 27 4.99 -4.70 -0.10
C SER A 27 4.91 -3.25 -0.55
N GLN A 28 4.97 -3.03 -1.86
CA GLN A 28 4.65 -1.74 -2.44
C GLN A 28 3.13 -1.59 -2.52
N LEU A 29 2.61 -0.56 -1.86
CA LEU A 29 1.20 -0.21 -1.91
C LEU A 29 0.96 0.96 -2.87
N GLU A 30 -0.15 0.88 -3.60
CA GLU A 30 -0.57 1.92 -4.53
C GLU A 30 -2.10 2.01 -4.56
N ILE A 31 -2.64 3.22 -4.46
CA ILE A 31 -4.02 3.54 -4.81
C ILE A 31 -4.07 3.75 -6.32
N VAL A 32 -5.00 3.11 -7.02
CA VAL A 32 -5.21 3.29 -8.46
C VAL A 32 -6.67 3.65 -8.71
N ASP A 33 -6.86 4.80 -9.34
CA ASP A 33 -8.11 5.18 -10.00
C ASP A 33 -8.01 4.81 -11.48
N GLU A 34 -8.57 3.67 -11.88
CA GLU A 34 -8.50 3.19 -13.26
C GLU A 34 -9.28 4.07 -14.25
N GLN A 35 -10.24 4.88 -13.78
CA GLN A 35 -11.03 5.74 -14.65
C GLN A 35 -10.23 6.96 -15.12
N THR A 36 -9.43 7.55 -14.22
CA THR A 36 -8.61 8.72 -14.52
C THR A 36 -7.16 8.38 -14.83
N GLY A 37 -6.72 7.16 -14.49
CA GLY A 37 -5.32 6.73 -14.54
C GLY A 37 -4.47 7.29 -13.39
N ALA A 38 -5.07 8.00 -12.44
CA ALA A 38 -4.35 8.52 -11.28
C ALA A 38 -3.89 7.36 -10.39
N ALA A 39 -2.61 7.38 -9.99
CA ALA A 39 -2.02 6.36 -9.15
C ALA A 39 -1.00 6.95 -8.16
N GLY A 40 -0.89 6.33 -6.99
CA GLY A 40 0.09 6.72 -5.97
C GLY A 40 -0.35 6.34 -4.55
N THR A 41 0.42 6.75 -3.54
CA THR A 41 0.03 6.57 -2.13
C THR A 41 -0.86 7.70 -1.61
N ASP A 42 -0.95 8.81 -2.34
CA ASP A 42 -1.84 9.94 -2.07
C ASP A 42 -2.40 10.43 -3.41
N ILE A 43 -3.72 10.36 -3.57
CA ILE A 43 -4.42 10.79 -4.79
C ILE A 43 -5.66 11.63 -4.45
N ARG A 44 -6.02 12.53 -5.36
CA ARG A 44 -7.31 13.23 -5.35
C ARG A 44 -8.25 12.57 -6.35
N VAL A 45 -9.49 12.34 -5.92
CA VAL A 45 -10.53 11.69 -6.72
C VAL A 45 -11.80 12.51 -6.57
N GLY A 46 -12.44 12.84 -7.70
CA GLY A 46 -13.78 13.44 -7.68
C GLY A 46 -14.85 12.34 -7.66
N ILE A 47 -15.64 12.28 -6.59
CA ILE A 47 -16.70 11.27 -6.44
C ILE A 47 -18.06 11.95 -6.62
N GLN A 48 -18.77 11.67 -7.72
CA GLN A 48 -20.10 12.23 -7.95
C GLN A 48 -21.23 11.39 -7.34
N SER A 49 -21.13 10.06 -7.42
CA SER A 49 -22.11 9.14 -6.85
C SER A 49 -21.43 7.89 -6.28
N GLU A 50 -20.93 7.03 -7.16
CA GLU A 50 -20.12 5.86 -6.83
C GLU A 50 -18.82 5.90 -7.63
N HIS A 51 -17.71 5.58 -6.98
CA HIS A 51 -16.41 5.51 -7.62
C HIS A 51 -15.64 4.32 -7.07
N THR A 52 -15.17 3.44 -7.95
CA THR A 52 -14.35 2.29 -7.54
C THR A 52 -12.88 2.68 -7.58
N ILE A 53 -12.19 2.44 -6.46
CA ILE A 53 -10.75 2.64 -6.32
C ILE A 53 -10.11 1.29 -6.02
N GLN A 54 -8.99 1.00 -6.67
CA GLN A 54 -8.21 -0.20 -6.39
C GLN A 54 -7.06 0.11 -5.45
N ILE A 55 -6.82 -0.78 -4.48
CA ILE A 55 -5.58 -0.80 -3.70
C ILE A 55 -4.76 -1.99 -4.17
N ARG A 56 -3.57 -1.71 -4.72
CA ARG A 56 -2.63 -2.74 -5.17
C ARG A 56 -1.56 -2.94 -4.11
N SER A 57 -1.28 -4.21 -3.81
CA SER A 57 -0.21 -4.65 -2.92
C SER A 57 0.71 -5.57 -3.70
N ARG A 58 1.94 -5.12 -3.94
CA ARG A 58 2.94 -5.86 -4.73
C ARG A 58 4.13 -6.22 -3.88
N ILE A 59 4.29 -7.52 -3.63
CA ILE A 59 5.49 -8.08 -3.02
C ILE A 59 6.47 -8.40 -4.15
N GLN A 60 7.66 -7.81 -4.10
CA GLN A 60 8.74 -8.12 -5.03
C GLN A 60 10.08 -8.09 -4.30
N GLY A 61 10.85 -9.18 -4.43
CA GLY A 61 12.16 -9.34 -3.83
C GLY A 61 12.81 -10.64 -4.27
N ALA A 62 14.08 -10.82 -3.94
CA ALA A 62 14.81 -12.07 -4.13
C ALA A 62 15.19 -12.65 -2.76
N ASN A 63 15.22 -13.98 -2.64
CA ASN A 63 15.68 -14.69 -1.44
C ASN A 63 14.90 -14.35 -0.15
N ALA A 64 13.60 -14.09 -0.25
CA ALA A 64 12.74 -14.07 0.94
C ALA A 64 12.56 -15.51 1.45
N ASP A 65 12.74 -15.70 2.75
CA ASP A 65 12.46 -16.99 3.36
C ASP A 65 10.97 -17.33 3.21
N ALA A 66 10.67 -18.61 3.03
CA ALA A 66 9.29 -19.06 3.02
C ALA A 66 8.64 -18.81 4.39
N GLY A 67 7.46 -18.21 4.41
CA GLY A 67 6.79 -17.84 5.65
C GLY A 67 5.46 -17.12 5.42
N SER A 68 4.73 -16.92 6.52
CA SER A 68 3.52 -16.11 6.54
C SER A 68 3.86 -14.71 7.03
N TYR A 69 3.83 -13.74 6.12
CA TYR A 69 4.13 -12.34 6.41
C TYR A 69 2.86 -11.51 6.49
N GLN A 70 2.80 -10.60 7.45
CA GLN A 70 1.63 -9.76 7.70
C GLN A 70 2.06 -8.31 7.88
N GLY A 71 1.25 -7.39 7.37
CA GLY A 71 1.42 -5.96 7.53
C GLY A 71 0.05 -5.29 7.42
N SER A 72 -0.04 -4.07 7.93
CA SER A 72 -1.30 -3.32 7.99
C SER A 72 -1.09 -1.91 7.45
N ALA A 73 -2.11 -1.41 6.75
CA ALA A 73 -2.16 -0.03 6.27
C ALA A 73 -3.58 0.52 6.48
N TRP A 74 -3.67 1.84 6.61
CA TRP A 74 -4.90 2.58 6.71
C TRP A 74 -5.18 3.31 5.40
N LEU A 75 -6.39 3.20 4.88
CA LEU A 75 -6.89 4.10 3.86
C LEU A 75 -7.60 5.27 4.54
N ILE A 76 -7.04 6.46 4.40
CA ILE A 76 -7.60 7.70 4.94
C ILE A 76 -8.29 8.44 3.79
N ALA A 77 -9.61 8.57 3.88
CA ALA A 77 -10.41 9.37 2.97
C ALA A 77 -10.89 10.63 3.69
N THR A 78 -10.45 11.79 3.22
CA THR A 78 -10.89 13.10 3.68
C THR A 78 -11.63 13.79 2.55
N PHE A 79 -12.66 14.57 2.89
CA PHE A 79 -13.40 15.43 1.98
C PHE A 79 -13.01 16.87 2.29
N ASP A 80 -12.68 17.64 1.25
CA ASP A 80 -12.41 19.07 1.29
C ASP A 80 -13.52 19.88 0.61
#